data_AF-A0A819MWF3-F1
#
_entry.id   AF-A0A819MWF3-F1
#
_cell.length_a   1.000
_cell.length_b   1.000
_cell.length_c   1.000
_cell.angle_alpha   90.00
_cell.angle_beta   90.00
_cell.angle_gamma   90.00
#
_symmetry.space_group_name_H-M   'P 1'
#
loop_
_entity.id
_entity.type
_entity.pdbx_description
1 polymer ?
#
loop_
_entity_poly.entity_id
_entity_poly.type
_entity_poly.pdbx_seq_one_letter_code
_entity_poly.pdbx_strand_id
1 'polypeptide(L)'
;YGKVYEVLLVSNDAQPHSFHLHGYVVNFTTVGTLATLTSDHYDECNEYRFDMTTVKYDRMLPPYDQVGSILSVGDSFTIPSKGYVVFRFKANNPGPWLFHCHMEWHISPGLALVFSIGHQNGQSYHNLISNPPVKEFFLCGDTKQRWSNFYSSKGALSSSMSAILLGTLILVDCFFYM
;
A
#
# COMPACT_ATOMS: atom_id res chain seq x y z
N TYR A 1 7.47 -17.16 -2.67
CA TYR A 1 8.84 -16.74 -2.99
C TYR A 1 9.22 -17.16 -4.40
N GLY A 2 10.04 -16.37 -5.10
CA GLY A 2 10.65 -16.68 -6.41
C GLY A 2 9.73 -16.59 -7.63
N LYS A 3 8.41 -16.47 -7.43
CA LYS A 3 7.39 -16.35 -8.49
C LYS A 3 7.23 -14.91 -8.96
N VAL A 4 6.79 -14.75 -10.20
CA VAL A 4 6.34 -13.45 -10.73
C VAL A 4 4.86 -13.28 -10.40
N TYR A 5 4.51 -12.13 -9.86
CA TYR A 5 3.14 -11.72 -9.62
C TYR A 5 2.78 -10.58 -10.55
N GLU A 6 1.57 -10.64 -11.10
CA GLU A 6 0.94 -9.54 -11.80
C GLU A 6 -0.11 -8.93 -10.89
N VAL A 7 -0.09 -7.61 -10.77
CA VAL A 7 -0.98 -6.85 -9.91
C VAL A 7 -1.76 -5.89 -10.79
N LEU A 8 -3.09 -6.01 -10.73
CA LEU A 8 -4.03 -5.03 -11.26
C LEU A 8 -4.39 -4.07 -10.13
N LEU A 9 -3.94 -2.83 -10.23
CA LEU A 9 -4.36 -1.74 -9.35
C LEU A 9 -5.46 -0.93 -10.05
N VAL A 10 -6.61 -0.78 -9.39
CA VAL A 10 -7.73 0.01 -9.89
C VAL A 10 -8.00 1.17 -8.95
N SER A 11 -8.20 2.36 -9.51
CA SER A 11 -8.57 3.57 -8.78
C SER A 11 -9.98 3.98 -9.18
N ASN A 12 -10.85 4.10 -8.17
CA ASN A 12 -12.14 4.75 -8.31
C ASN A 12 -12.10 6.21 -7.81
N ASP A 13 -10.92 6.77 -7.55
CA ASP A 13 -10.83 8.16 -7.12
C ASP A 13 -10.90 9.10 -8.31
N ALA A 14 -11.46 10.29 -8.08
CA ALA A 14 -11.60 11.34 -9.09
C ALA A 14 -10.27 12.06 -9.40
N GLN A 15 -9.21 11.74 -8.67
CA GLN A 15 -7.87 12.30 -8.83
C GLN A 15 -6.85 11.20 -9.15
N PRO A 16 -5.75 11.52 -9.84
CA PRO A 16 -4.65 10.58 -10.05
C PRO A 16 -3.86 10.37 -8.76
N HIS A 17 -3.26 9.19 -8.62
CA HIS A 17 -2.41 8.86 -7.46
C HIS A 17 -1.05 8.34 -7.94
N SER A 18 0.04 8.88 -7.40
CA SER A 18 1.38 8.31 -7.61
C SER A 18 1.60 7.21 -6.60
N PHE A 19 1.79 5.96 -7.03
CA PHE A 19 2.13 4.84 -6.17
C PHE A 19 3.62 4.51 -6.24
N HIS A 20 4.16 4.03 -5.12
CA HIS A 20 5.54 3.60 -4.97
C HIS A 20 5.60 2.26 -4.24
N LEU A 21 6.43 1.33 -4.73
CA LEU A 21 6.68 0.02 -4.10
C LEU A 21 8.11 -0.05 -3.57
N HIS A 22 8.25 -0.25 -2.26
CA HIS A 22 9.54 -0.44 -1.63
C HIS A 22 10.18 -1.78 -2.01
N GLY A 23 11.50 -1.82 -2.07
CA GLY A 23 12.28 -3.06 -2.24
C GLY A 23 12.20 -3.71 -3.63
N TYR A 24 11.49 -3.08 -4.58
CA TYR A 24 11.31 -3.59 -5.93
C TYR A 24 11.38 -2.50 -6.99
N VAL A 25 11.93 -2.87 -8.14
CA VAL A 25 11.68 -2.21 -9.43
C VAL A 25 10.74 -3.13 -10.21
N VAL A 26 9.65 -2.57 -10.72
CA VAL A 26 8.57 -3.34 -11.35
C VAL A 26 8.48 -3.06 -12.85
N ASN A 27 7.88 -3.99 -13.58
CA ASN A 27 7.60 -3.85 -15.00
C ASN A 27 6.14 -3.45 -15.19
N PHE A 28 5.90 -2.28 -15.78
CA PHE A 28 4.55 -1.82 -16.12
C PHE A 28 4.14 -2.38 -17.47
N THR A 29 2.95 -2.96 -17.54
CA THR A 29 2.47 -3.66 -18.76
C THR A 29 1.22 -3.04 -19.35
N THR A 30 0.38 -2.40 -18.52
CA THR A 30 -0.85 -1.76 -18.99
C THR A 30 -1.18 -0.54 -18.12
N VAL A 31 -1.70 0.51 -18.74
CA VAL A 31 -2.40 1.61 -18.07
C VAL A 31 -3.64 1.96 -18.89
N GLY A 32 -4.72 2.36 -18.23
CA GLY A 32 -5.94 2.79 -18.90
C GLY A 32 -6.90 3.51 -17.97
N THR A 33 -8.04 3.90 -18.51
CA THR A 33 -9.13 4.54 -17.77
C THR A 33 -10.33 3.59 -17.70
N LEU A 34 -11.30 3.88 -16.84
CA LEU A 34 -12.52 3.09 -16.72
C LEU A 34 -13.57 3.70 -17.67
N ALA A 35 -13.97 2.93 -18.70
CA ALA A 35 -14.91 3.35 -19.75
C ALA A 35 -16.34 3.53 -19.22
N THR A 36 -16.76 2.71 -18.27
CA THR A 36 -18.07 2.82 -17.61
C THR A 36 -18.00 2.15 -16.25
N LEU A 37 -18.32 2.90 -15.20
CA LEU A 37 -18.61 2.36 -13.88
C LEU A 37 -20.11 2.00 -13.85
N THR A 38 -20.46 0.72 -14.02
CA THR A 38 -21.85 0.30 -13.84
C THR A 38 -22.06 -0.23 -12.43
N SER A 39 -22.96 0.45 -11.73
CA SER A 39 -23.48 0.24 -10.37
C SER A 39 -22.49 0.37 -9.22
N ASP A 40 -22.70 1.44 -8.45
CA ASP A 40 -22.37 1.47 -7.04
C ASP A 40 -23.07 0.26 -6.37
N HIS A 41 -22.29 -0.73 -5.94
CA HIS A 41 -22.81 -1.87 -5.21
C HIS A 41 -22.65 -1.59 -3.72
N TYR A 42 -23.77 -1.40 -3.03
CA TYR A 42 -23.78 -1.40 -1.57
C TYR A 42 -23.94 -2.85 -1.12
N ASP A 43 -23.04 -3.31 -0.26
CA ASP A 43 -23.18 -4.64 0.33
C ASP A 43 -24.31 -4.69 1.37
N GLU A 44 -24.51 -5.87 1.94
CA GLU A 44 -25.51 -6.09 3.01
C GLU A 44 -25.29 -5.21 4.24
N CYS A 45 -24.10 -4.63 4.41
CA CYS A 45 -23.73 -3.68 5.46
C CYS A 45 -23.94 -2.22 5.05
N ASN A 46 -24.47 -1.96 3.85
CA ASN A 46 -24.59 -0.63 3.25
C ASN A 46 -23.22 0.07 3.14
N GLU A 47 -22.15 -0.70 2.97
CA GLU A 47 -20.82 -0.20 2.66
C GLU A 47 -20.62 -0.16 1.15
N TYR A 48 -19.98 0.91 0.67
CA TYR A 48 -19.65 1.05 -0.75
C TYR A 48 -18.63 -0.02 -1.14
N ARG A 49 -19.04 -1.00 -1.96
CA ARG A 49 -18.14 -1.98 -2.56
C ARG A 49 -17.93 -1.68 -4.03
N PHE A 50 -16.67 -1.55 -4.40
CA PHE A 50 -16.27 -1.46 -5.80
C PHE A 50 -16.34 -2.85 -6.44
N ASP A 51 -17.37 -3.10 -7.25
CA ASP A 51 -17.53 -4.36 -7.96
C ASP A 51 -16.66 -4.38 -9.23
N MET A 52 -15.55 -5.12 -9.18
CA MET A 52 -14.64 -5.26 -10.31
C MET A 52 -15.24 -6.04 -11.50
N THR A 53 -16.34 -6.77 -11.31
CA THR A 53 -16.96 -7.59 -12.37
C THR A 53 -17.76 -6.76 -13.37
N THR A 54 -18.22 -5.58 -12.96
CA THR A 54 -19.01 -4.66 -13.79
C THR A 54 -18.15 -3.60 -14.47
N VAL A 55 -16.87 -3.50 -14.11
CA VAL A 55 -15.94 -2.49 -14.62
C VAL A 55 -15.64 -2.73 -16.10
N LYS A 56 -15.96 -1.74 -16.94
CA LYS A 56 -15.48 -1.70 -18.33
C LYS A 56 -14.18 -0.92 -18.39
N TYR A 57 -13.13 -1.55 -18.90
CA TYR A 57 -11.81 -0.93 -19.04
C TYR A 57 -11.69 -0.27 -20.43
N ASP A 58 -11.42 1.04 -20.46
CA ASP A 58 -10.98 1.73 -21.66
C ASP A 58 -9.48 1.46 -21.85
N ARG A 59 -9.13 0.80 -22.96
CA ARG A 59 -7.80 0.27 -23.20
C ARG A 59 -7.00 1.29 -24.00
N MET A 60 -6.10 2.02 -23.33
CA MET A 60 -5.06 2.77 -24.03
C MET A 60 -3.89 1.87 -24.48
N LEU A 61 -3.69 0.72 -23.82
CA LEU A 61 -2.55 -0.20 -23.98
C LEU A 61 -3.03 -1.68 -23.83
N PRO A 62 -2.19 -2.71 -24.12
CA PRO A 62 -2.70 -4.04 -24.47
C PRO A 62 -3.53 -4.70 -23.35
N PRO A 63 -4.43 -5.63 -23.73
CA PRO A 63 -5.37 -6.26 -22.80
C PRO A 63 -4.68 -6.91 -21.60
N TYR A 64 -5.24 -6.79 -20.39
CA TYR A 64 -4.66 -7.39 -19.17
C TYR A 64 -4.63 -8.92 -19.23
N ASP A 65 -5.51 -9.52 -20.04
CA ASP A 65 -5.63 -10.95 -20.31
C ASP A 65 -4.59 -11.47 -21.31
N GLN A 66 -3.76 -10.58 -21.88
CA GLN A 66 -2.65 -10.95 -22.74
C GLN A 66 -1.31 -10.65 -22.07
N VAL A 67 -0.27 -11.39 -22.44
CA VAL A 67 1.11 -11.09 -22.01
C VAL A 67 1.53 -9.78 -22.67
N GLY A 68 1.17 -8.65 -22.04
CA GLY A 68 1.56 -7.32 -22.50
C GLY A 68 3.07 -7.17 -22.52
N SER A 69 3.57 -6.41 -23.52
CA SER A 69 4.95 -5.94 -23.55
C SER A 69 5.23 -5.04 -22.35
N ILE A 70 6.49 -4.98 -21.94
CA ILE A 70 6.92 -4.05 -20.89
C ILE A 70 6.89 -2.64 -21.50
N LEU A 71 6.04 -1.78 -20.94
CA LEU A 71 5.89 -0.39 -21.36
C LEU A 71 6.94 0.51 -20.71
N SER A 72 7.20 0.27 -19.42
CA SER A 72 8.19 0.99 -18.64
C SER A 72 8.64 0.15 -17.46
N VAL A 73 9.77 0.52 -16.86
CA VAL A 73 10.36 -0.14 -15.70
C VAL A 73 10.68 0.94 -14.67
N GLY A 74 10.27 0.74 -13.43
CA GLY A 74 10.46 1.71 -12.35
C GLY A 74 9.89 1.24 -11.03
N ASP A 75 10.12 1.99 -9.95
CA ASP A 75 9.56 1.70 -8.62
C ASP A 75 8.29 2.53 -8.31
N SER A 76 8.01 3.53 -9.15
CA SER A 76 6.97 4.52 -8.94
C SER A 76 6.22 4.80 -10.24
N PHE A 77 4.91 5.03 -10.14
CA PHE A 77 4.04 5.26 -11.28
C PHE A 77 2.77 6.00 -10.87
N THR A 78 2.10 6.63 -11.83
CA THR A 78 0.83 7.31 -11.60
C THR A 78 -0.32 6.47 -12.14
N ILE A 79 -1.28 6.14 -11.27
CA ILE A 79 -2.59 5.64 -11.71
C ILE A 79 -3.48 6.83 -12.08
N PRO A 80 -4.09 6.84 -13.27
CA PRO A 80 -5.03 7.89 -13.66
C PRO A 80 -6.26 7.95 -12.73
N SER A 81 -6.92 9.11 -12.71
CA SER A 81 -8.27 9.25 -12.16
C SER A 81 -9.22 8.27 -12.84
N LYS A 82 -10.08 7.61 -12.05
CA LYS A 82 -11.01 6.57 -12.54
C LYS A 82 -10.33 5.64 -13.53
N GLY A 83 -9.22 5.01 -13.12
CA GLY A 83 -8.33 4.29 -14.01
C GLY A 83 -7.70 3.05 -13.39
N TYR A 84 -6.77 2.45 -14.12
CA TYR A 84 -6.08 1.25 -13.70
C TYR A 84 -4.65 1.18 -14.22
N VAL A 85 -3.80 0.46 -13.50
CA VAL A 85 -2.43 0.11 -13.90
C VAL A 85 -2.19 -1.36 -13.61
N VAL A 86 -1.53 -2.05 -14.54
CA VAL A 86 -1.04 -3.42 -14.36
C VAL A 86 0.48 -3.39 -14.30
N PHE A 87 1.03 -3.98 -13.25
CA PHE A 87 2.48 -4.13 -13.09
C PHE A 87 2.85 -5.53 -12.63
N ARG A 88 4.09 -5.92 -12.94
CA ARG A 88 4.65 -7.23 -12.60
C ARG A 88 5.93 -7.07 -11.80
N PHE A 89 6.07 -7.90 -10.76
CA PHE A 89 7.31 -8.00 -10.00
C PHE A 89 7.58 -9.44 -9.60
N LYS A 90 8.87 -9.78 -9.41
CA LYS A 90 9.28 -11.10 -8.93
C LYS A 90 9.41 -11.05 -7.42
N ALA A 91 8.70 -11.90 -6.68
CA ALA A 91 8.76 -11.96 -5.22
C ALA A 91 10.04 -12.67 -4.72
N ASN A 92 11.20 -12.07 -4.98
CA ASN A 92 12.54 -12.60 -4.68
C ASN A 92 13.30 -11.83 -3.59
N ASN A 93 12.62 -10.93 -2.88
CA ASN A 93 13.19 -10.09 -1.84
C ASN A 93 12.34 -10.28 -0.57
N PRO A 94 12.73 -11.17 0.36
CA PRO A 94 11.92 -11.44 1.54
C PRO A 94 11.84 -10.22 2.46
N GLY A 95 10.63 -9.86 2.90
CA GLY A 95 10.42 -8.72 3.78
C GLY A 95 9.01 -8.14 3.72
N PRO A 96 8.70 -7.18 4.60
CA PRO A 96 7.49 -6.38 4.53
C PRO A 96 7.75 -5.13 3.68
N TRP A 97 7.22 -5.10 2.46
CA TRP A 97 7.43 -3.98 1.53
C TRP A 97 6.22 -3.07 1.47
N LEU A 98 6.40 -1.83 1.90
CA LEU A 98 5.35 -0.82 1.84
C LEU A 98 5.04 -0.47 0.37
N PHE A 99 3.76 -0.47 0.04
CA PHE A 99 3.23 -0.03 -1.24
C PHE A 99 2.19 1.04 -0.98
N HIS A 100 2.44 2.27 -1.40
CA HIS A 100 1.63 3.40 -0.96
C HIS A 100 1.56 4.50 -1.99
N CYS A 101 0.58 5.38 -1.83
CA CYS A 101 0.59 6.63 -2.55
C CYS A 101 1.74 7.52 -2.04
N HIS A 102 2.58 8.02 -2.93
CA HIS A 102 3.71 8.91 -2.64
C HIS A 102 3.29 10.39 -2.48
N MET A 103 1.99 10.64 -2.28
CA MET A 103 1.47 11.93 -1.84
C MET A 103 1.26 11.84 -0.32
N GLU A 104 1.98 12.66 0.44
CA GLU A 104 2.00 12.59 1.91
C GLU A 104 0.60 12.68 2.53
N TRP A 105 -0.24 13.53 1.95
CA TRP A 105 -1.64 13.71 2.34
C TRP A 105 -2.54 12.50 2.08
N HIS A 106 -2.13 11.55 1.23
CA HIS A 106 -2.89 10.32 0.95
C HIS A 106 -2.35 9.11 1.73
N ILE A 107 -1.04 9.01 1.97
CA ILE A 107 -0.49 7.95 2.85
C ILE A 107 -0.94 8.16 4.30
N SER A 108 -0.96 9.40 4.79
CA SER A 108 -1.35 9.72 6.17
C SER A 108 -2.73 9.18 6.60
N PRO A 109 -3.81 9.31 5.79
CA PRO A 109 -5.10 8.71 6.10
C PRO A 109 -5.18 7.20 5.80
N GLY A 110 -4.13 6.58 5.25
CA GLY A 110 -4.04 5.12 5.09
C GLY A 110 -4.07 4.58 3.66
N LEU A 111 -3.80 5.39 2.62
CA LEU A 111 -3.68 4.88 1.24
C LEU A 111 -2.34 4.14 1.03
N ALA A 112 -2.21 3.01 1.73
CA ALA A 112 -1.04 2.16 1.76
C ALA A 112 -1.43 0.70 2.03
N LEU A 113 -0.59 -0.23 1.57
CA LEU A 113 -0.64 -1.64 1.90
C LEU A 113 0.79 -2.19 2.03
N VAL A 114 0.93 -3.40 2.56
CA VAL A 114 2.23 -4.06 2.71
C VAL A 114 2.23 -5.39 1.97
N PHE A 115 3.18 -5.57 1.06
CA PHE A 115 3.49 -6.88 0.50
C PHE A 115 4.39 -7.65 1.48
N SER A 116 3.82 -8.67 2.12
CA SER A 116 4.54 -9.59 3.00
C SER A 116 5.16 -10.72 2.18
N ILE A 117 6.45 -10.62 1.86
CA ILE A 117 7.15 -11.60 1.01
C ILE A 117 7.94 -12.57 1.88
N GLY A 118 7.47 -13.82 1.97
CA GLY A 118 8.16 -14.90 2.69
C GLY A 118 9.45 -15.36 1.99
N HIS A 119 10.30 -16.06 2.73
CA HIS A 119 11.53 -16.69 2.25
C HIS A 119 11.26 -18.05 1.57
N GLN A 120 12.31 -18.72 1.08
CA GLN A 120 12.22 -20.08 0.55
C GLN A 120 11.51 -21.02 1.54
N ASN A 121 10.79 -22.01 1.01
CA ASN A 121 10.03 -23.02 1.77
C ASN A 121 8.93 -22.45 2.69
N GLY A 122 8.42 -21.25 2.42
CA GLY A 122 7.35 -20.64 3.21
C GLY A 122 7.81 -20.13 4.58
N GLN A 123 9.12 -20.07 4.83
CA GLN A 123 9.67 -19.51 6.05
C GLN A 123 9.38 -18.01 6.14
N SER A 124 9.12 -17.52 7.35
CA SER A 124 8.98 -16.07 7.59
C SER A 124 10.31 -15.35 7.41
N TYR A 125 10.25 -14.08 6.98
CA TYR A 125 11.42 -13.22 6.82
C TYR A 125 11.95 -12.65 8.15
N HIS A 126 11.29 -12.89 9.30
CA HIS A 126 11.73 -12.36 10.60
C HIS A 126 13.15 -12.78 10.98
N ASN A 127 13.61 -13.94 10.51
CA ASN A 127 14.97 -14.45 10.79
C ASN A 127 16.01 -13.97 9.76
N LEU A 128 15.60 -13.20 8.75
CA LEU A 128 16.47 -12.63 7.71
C LEU A 128 16.81 -11.17 7.96
N ILE A 129 16.08 -10.51 8.87
CA ILE A 129 16.45 -9.19 9.36
C ILE A 129 17.80 -9.39 10.07
N SER A 130 18.85 -8.84 9.47
CA SER A 130 20.24 -8.92 9.93
C SER A 130 20.38 -8.66 11.42
N ASN A 131 21.55 -9.04 11.98
CA ASN A 131 21.98 -8.63 13.32
C ASN A 131 21.53 -7.19 13.61
N PRO A 132 21.04 -6.94 14.84
CA PRO A 132 20.41 -5.69 15.22
C PRO A 132 21.26 -4.53 14.71
N PRO A 133 20.63 -3.48 14.17
CA PRO A 133 21.36 -2.33 13.67
C PRO A 133 22.30 -1.81 14.76
N VAL A 134 23.41 -1.17 14.36
CA VAL A 134 24.45 -0.68 15.28
C VAL A 134 23.83 -0.02 16.51
N LYS A 135 24.48 -0.11 17.68
CA LYS A 135 23.93 0.33 19.00
C LYS A 135 23.29 1.74 19.03
N GLU A 136 23.53 2.56 18.01
CA GLU A 136 23.02 3.92 17.82
C GLU A 136 21.72 3.99 17.00
N PHE A 137 21.20 2.88 16.48
CA PHE A 137 19.97 2.84 15.70
C PHE A 137 18.76 2.69 16.62
N PHE A 138 17.87 3.69 16.58
CA PHE A 138 16.67 3.71 17.41
C PHE A 138 15.68 2.63 16.97
N LEU A 139 15.60 1.55 17.74
CA LEU A 139 14.61 0.49 17.53
C LEU A 139 13.30 0.78 18.28
N CYS A 140 12.19 0.31 17.71
CA CYS A 140 10.92 0.21 18.43
C CYS A 140 11.12 -0.67 19.67
N GLY A 141 10.81 -0.12 20.85
CA GLY A 141 10.95 -0.81 22.13
C GLY A 141 12.11 -0.32 23.00
N ASP A 142 13.24 0.09 22.41
CA ASP A 142 14.39 0.67 23.15
C ASP A 142 14.11 2.11 23.63
N THR A 143 13.03 2.69 23.08
CA THR A 143 12.63 4.09 23.28
C THR A 143 11.37 4.27 24.12
N LYS A 144 10.80 3.23 24.76
CA LYS A 144 9.68 3.44 25.71
C LYS A 144 10.05 4.44 26.82
N GLN A 145 11.33 4.49 27.20
CA GLN A 145 11.87 5.51 28.12
C GLN A 145 12.25 6.83 27.46
N ARG A 146 12.42 6.92 26.13
CA ARG A 146 12.89 8.13 25.45
C ARG A 146 11.75 8.95 24.81
N TRP A 147 10.70 8.29 24.29
CA TRP A 147 9.49 8.99 23.80
C TRP A 147 8.69 9.63 24.93
N SER A 148 8.57 8.95 26.08
CA SER A 148 7.99 9.53 27.30
C SER A 148 8.73 10.79 27.74
N ASN A 149 10.07 10.77 27.66
CA ASN A 149 10.91 11.93 27.96
C ASN A 149 10.85 13.03 26.88
N PHE A 150 10.57 12.73 25.62
CA PHE A 150 10.43 13.75 24.57
C PHE A 150 9.14 14.57 24.73
N TYR A 151 8.03 13.91 25.10
CA TYR A 151 6.79 14.61 25.49
C TYR A 151 6.89 15.30 26.86
N SER A 152 7.71 14.79 27.78
CA SER A 152 7.92 15.42 29.09
C SER A 152 8.92 16.59 29.07
N SER A 153 9.83 16.67 28.09
CA SER A 153 10.89 17.69 28.03
C SER A 153 10.60 18.85 27.08
N LYS A 154 9.68 18.68 26.13
CA LYS A 154 9.08 19.82 25.43
C LYS A 154 7.94 20.32 26.31
N GLY A 155 8.24 21.36 27.10
CA GLY A 155 7.25 22.10 27.85
C GLY A 155 6.01 22.35 26.99
N ALA A 156 4.85 22.21 27.61
CA ALA A 156 3.52 22.45 27.06
C ALA A 156 3.55 23.43 25.89
N LEU A 157 3.34 22.92 24.68
CA LEU A 157 2.95 23.78 23.56
C LEU A 157 1.71 24.54 24.04
N SER A 158 1.84 25.88 24.06
CA SER A 158 0.81 26.78 24.54
C SER A 158 -0.53 26.46 23.91
N SER A 159 -1.55 26.44 24.74
CA SER A 159 -2.97 26.20 24.49
C SER A 159 -3.58 27.05 23.37
N SER A 160 -3.34 26.72 22.10
CA SER A 160 -4.13 27.28 20.98
C SER A 160 -4.20 26.43 19.70
N MET A 161 -3.99 25.12 19.78
CA MET A 161 -4.44 24.18 18.74
C MET A 161 -5.01 22.97 19.48
N SER A 162 -6.33 22.98 19.65
CA SER A 162 -7.10 21.97 20.35
C SER A 162 -6.75 20.57 19.84
N ALA A 163 -6.43 19.69 20.78
CA ALA A 163 -6.56 18.26 20.60
C ALA A 163 -8.00 17.97 20.13
N ILE A 164 -8.18 17.75 18.83
CA ILE A 164 -9.22 16.84 18.37
C ILE A 164 -8.62 15.46 18.49
N LEU A 165 -8.74 14.95 19.72
CA LEU A 165 -8.65 13.55 20.04
C LEU A 165 -9.89 12.87 19.42
N LEU A 166 -9.81 12.48 18.15
CA LEU A 166 -10.64 11.44 17.55
C LEU A 166 -9.63 10.37 17.13
N GLY A 167 -9.42 9.29 17.87
CA GLY A 167 -10.48 8.40 18.33
C GLY A 167 -10.92 7.45 17.22
N THR A 168 -9.99 6.91 16.42
CA THR A 168 -10.18 5.68 15.65
C THR A 168 -8.82 5.08 15.27
N LEU A 169 -8.22 4.38 16.25
CA LEU A 169 -7.51 3.15 15.88
C LEU A 169 -8.60 2.21 15.37
N ILE A 170 -8.69 2.00 14.06
CA ILE A 170 -9.31 0.76 13.57
C ILE A 170 -8.26 -0.32 13.82
N LEU A 171 -8.27 -0.84 15.05
CA LEU A 171 -7.90 -2.23 15.28
C LEU A 171 -8.83 -3.04 14.37
N VAL A 172 -8.29 -3.58 13.28
CA VAL A 172 -8.93 -4.73 12.64
C VAL A 172 -8.64 -5.91 13.58
N ASP A 173 -9.39 -5.96 14.68
CA ASP A 173 -9.62 -7.19 15.43
C ASP A 173 -10.53 -8.08 14.59
N CYS A 174 -9.98 -8.67 13.52
CA CYS A 174 -10.55 -9.89 12.98
C CYS A 174 -9.82 -11.03 13.69
N PHE A 175 -10.36 -11.38 14.86
CA PHE A 175 -10.04 -12.60 15.56
C PHE A 175 -10.03 -13.77 14.56
N PHE A 176 -8.90 -14.47 14.52
CA PHE A 176 -8.90 -15.91 14.26
C PHE A 176 -9.90 -16.55 15.21
N TYR A 177 -11.02 -17.08 14.72
CA TYR A 177 -11.72 -18.22 15.34
C TYR A 177 -12.51 -18.99 14.28
N MET A 178 -12.03 -20.22 14.04
CA MET A 178 -12.61 -21.39 13.35
C MET A 178 -12.84 -21.32 11.84
#